data_AF-A0A6A6Z5H9-F1
#
_entry.id   AF-A0A6A6Z5H9-F1
#
_cell.length_a   1.000
_cell.length_b   1.000
_cell.length_c   1.000
_cell.angle_alpha   90.00
_cell.angle_beta   90.00
_cell.angle_gamma   90.00
#
_symmetry.space_group_name_H-M   'P 1'
#
loop_
_entity.id
_entity.type
_entity.pdbx_description
1 polymer ?
#
loop_
_entity_poly.entity_id
_entity_poly.type
_entity_poly.pdbx_seq_one_letter_code
_entity_poly.pdbx_strand_id
1 'polypeptide(L)'
;MMSTSNDDDPFLQVQADVLSALNTTRPLFASYLRIRSSASSARSPELVEARHELEQTLQDLNTDLHDLIESVQAVEHDPYRFGLEIDEVERRRRLVKEVGDEVENMREELLKTVHDAQSKGKVAVNGDVLPDPDSFGDPDEYAAFEQEQQMQMMHEQDEALDGVFRTVGNLRQQADDMGRELEEQGELLNDVDNVADRVGGKLQTGLKKVGWVIRKNEDKMSSCCIGVLIFVLILLLVLLLVL
;
A
#
# COMPACT_ATOMS: atom_id res chain seq x y z
N MET A 1 26.79 -22.96 -4.76
CA MET A 1 25.61 -23.74 -4.35
C MET A 1 24.82 -22.82 -3.44
N MET A 2 23.63 -22.31 -3.72
CA MET A 2 22.67 -22.40 -4.82
C MET A 2 22.14 -20.97 -5.00
N SER A 3 22.32 -20.38 -6.18
CA SER A 3 21.66 -19.13 -6.59
C SER A 3 20.60 -19.55 -7.60
N THR A 4 19.57 -20.21 -7.08
CA THR A 4 18.31 -20.49 -7.77
C THR A 4 17.25 -19.89 -6.86
N SER A 5 16.12 -19.42 -7.42
CA SER A 5 14.90 -19.04 -6.70
C SER A 5 14.58 -17.53 -6.51
N ASN A 6 15.07 -16.61 -7.35
CA ASN A 6 14.42 -15.28 -7.46
C ASN A 6 13.52 -15.15 -8.71
N ASP A 7 13.85 -15.81 -9.82
CA ASP A 7 13.03 -15.72 -11.04
C ASP A 7 11.84 -16.71 -11.07
N ASP A 8 11.84 -17.73 -10.21
CA ASP A 8 10.80 -18.78 -10.14
C ASP A 8 9.80 -18.56 -8.99
N ASP A 9 9.91 -17.47 -8.22
CA ASP A 9 8.95 -17.21 -7.14
C ASP A 9 7.68 -16.58 -7.72
N PRO A 10 6.53 -17.29 -7.69
CA PRO A 10 5.27 -16.75 -8.21
C PRO A 10 4.85 -15.47 -7.48
N PHE A 11 5.24 -15.30 -6.22
CA PHE A 11 4.96 -14.08 -5.47
C PHE A 11 5.60 -12.85 -6.14
N LEU A 12 6.86 -12.96 -6.58
CA LEU A 12 7.59 -11.83 -7.16
C LEU A 12 7.03 -11.44 -8.53
N GLN A 13 6.46 -12.39 -9.27
CA GLN A 13 5.79 -12.14 -10.53
C GLN A 13 4.49 -11.35 -10.31
N VAL A 14 3.60 -11.86 -9.43
CA VAL A 14 2.34 -11.19 -9.10
C VAL A 14 2.59 -9.83 -8.43
N GLN A 15 3.63 -9.71 -7.59
CA GLN A 15 4.08 -8.43 -7.05
C GLN A 15 4.39 -7.42 -8.16
N ALA A 16 5.12 -7.82 -9.20
CA ALA A 16 5.46 -6.92 -10.30
C ALA A 16 4.21 -6.48 -11.06
N ASP A 17 3.27 -7.39 -11.26
CA ASP A 17 1.99 -7.12 -11.93
C ASP A 17 1.13 -6.15 -11.10
N VAL A 18 0.99 -6.38 -9.79
CA VAL A 18 0.28 -5.49 -8.86
C VAL A 18 0.89 -4.09 -8.84
N LEU A 19 2.22 -3.99 -8.78
CA LEU A 19 2.90 -2.68 -8.81
C LEU A 19 2.72 -1.96 -10.16
N SER A 20 2.68 -2.70 -11.26
CA SER A 20 2.40 -2.17 -12.60
C SER A 20 0.97 -1.67 -12.73
N ALA A 21 0.00 -2.48 -12.28
CA ALA A 21 -1.41 -2.13 -12.24
C ALA A 21 -1.66 -0.90 -11.37
N LEU A 22 -0.98 -0.80 -10.22
CA LEU A 22 -1.10 0.34 -9.32
C LEU A 22 -0.51 1.63 -9.92
N ASN A 23 0.62 1.54 -10.64
CA ASN A 23 1.17 2.67 -11.40
C ASN A 23 0.23 3.15 -12.52
N THR A 24 -0.63 2.28 -13.04
CA THR A 24 -1.66 2.62 -14.04
C THR A 24 -2.93 3.17 -13.38
N THR A 25 -3.29 2.66 -12.20
CA THR A 25 -4.49 3.06 -11.46
C THR A 25 -4.37 4.47 -10.87
N ARG A 26 -3.20 4.85 -10.34
CA ARG A 26 -2.94 6.19 -9.78
C ARG A 26 -3.31 7.35 -10.73
N PRO A 27 -2.84 7.40 -12.00
CA PRO A 27 -3.21 8.46 -12.93
C PRO A 27 -4.68 8.40 -13.34
N LEU A 28 -5.29 7.21 -13.45
CA LEU A 28 -6.72 7.05 -13.71
C LEU A 28 -7.55 7.67 -12.58
N PHE A 29 -7.19 7.38 -11.33
CA PHE A 29 -7.81 7.96 -10.14
C PHE A 29 -7.69 9.48 -10.12
N ALA A 30 -6.48 10.01 -10.34
CA ALA A 30 -6.26 11.46 -10.41
C ALA A 30 -7.08 12.13 -11.54
N SER A 31 -7.18 11.46 -12.70
CA SER A 31 -8.00 11.93 -13.82
C SER A 31 -9.49 11.94 -13.46
N TYR A 32 -9.99 10.87 -12.83
CA TYR A 32 -11.36 10.78 -12.34
C TYR A 32 -11.72 11.91 -11.36
N LEU A 33 -10.87 12.17 -10.35
CA LEU A 33 -11.07 13.27 -9.40
C LEU A 33 -11.13 14.62 -10.11
N ARG A 34 -10.26 14.83 -11.10
CA ARG A 34 -10.22 16.06 -11.89
C ARG A 34 -11.48 16.22 -12.73
N ILE A 35 -11.87 15.20 -13.51
CA ILE A 35 -13.06 15.22 -14.36
C ILE A 35 -14.29 15.49 -13.49
N ARG A 36 -14.42 14.81 -12.35
CA ARG A 36 -15.51 15.01 -11.40
C ARG A 36 -15.59 16.45 -10.91
N SER A 37 -14.46 17.05 -10.51
CA SER A 37 -14.47 18.43 -10.03
C SER A 37 -14.82 19.47 -11.10
N SER A 38 -14.57 19.15 -12.38
CA SER A 38 -14.94 19.98 -13.52
C SER A 38 -16.31 19.68 -14.14
N ALA A 39 -16.90 18.51 -13.83
CA ALA A 39 -18.13 18.06 -14.46
C ALA A 39 -19.34 18.81 -13.91
N SER A 40 -20.13 19.41 -14.81
CA SER A 40 -21.38 20.11 -14.45
C SER A 40 -22.50 19.16 -14.05
N SER A 41 -22.42 17.88 -14.43
CA SER A 41 -23.42 16.85 -14.14
C SER A 41 -22.76 15.50 -13.88
N ALA A 42 -23.34 14.70 -13.00
CA ALA A 42 -22.88 13.35 -12.64
C ALA A 42 -22.95 12.34 -13.80
N ARG A 43 -23.60 12.69 -14.92
CA ARG A 43 -23.73 11.85 -16.13
C ARG A 43 -22.90 12.33 -17.31
N SER A 44 -21.89 13.19 -17.12
CA SER A 44 -21.01 13.50 -18.24
C SER A 44 -20.40 12.18 -18.75
N PRO A 45 -20.44 11.91 -20.07
CA PRO A 45 -19.98 10.64 -20.61
C PRO A 45 -18.53 10.35 -20.23
N GLU A 46 -17.69 11.39 -20.20
CA GLU A 46 -16.31 11.32 -19.73
C GLU A 46 -16.18 10.88 -18.27
N LEU A 47 -17.09 11.31 -17.38
CA LEU A 47 -17.06 10.92 -15.96
C LEU A 47 -17.51 9.46 -15.78
N VAL A 48 -18.53 9.04 -16.54
CA VAL A 48 -19.02 7.65 -16.50
C VAL A 48 -17.95 6.70 -17.02
N GLU A 49 -17.28 7.04 -18.13
CA GLU A 49 -16.20 6.25 -18.70
C GLU A 49 -14.98 6.18 -17.78
N ALA A 50 -14.49 7.35 -17.29
CA ALA A 50 -13.35 7.39 -16.36
C ALA A 50 -13.63 6.63 -15.06
N ARG A 51 -14.89 6.67 -14.58
CA ARG A 51 -15.32 5.88 -13.43
C ARG A 51 -15.29 4.39 -13.71
N HIS A 52 -15.88 3.95 -14.81
CA HIS A 52 -15.94 2.54 -15.18
C HIS A 52 -14.54 1.94 -15.36
N GLU A 53 -13.63 2.66 -16.02
CA GLU A 53 -12.24 2.25 -16.18
C GLU A 53 -11.52 2.12 -14.82
N LEU A 54 -11.74 3.08 -13.91
CA LEU A 54 -11.19 3.03 -12.55
C LEU A 54 -11.78 1.87 -11.74
N GLU A 55 -13.08 1.62 -11.84
CA GLU A 55 -13.75 0.52 -11.14
C GLU A 55 -13.21 -0.85 -11.58
N GLN A 56 -13.06 -1.04 -12.90
CA GLN A 56 -12.52 -2.28 -13.45
C GLN A 56 -11.08 -2.52 -12.99
N THR A 57 -10.22 -1.49 -13.10
CA THR A 57 -8.81 -1.60 -12.69
C THR A 57 -8.65 -1.82 -11.19
N LEU A 58 -9.47 -1.17 -10.36
CA LEU A 58 -9.50 -1.41 -8.91
C LEU A 58 -10.05 -2.80 -8.56
N GLN A 59 -10.94 -3.38 -9.36
CA GLN A 59 -11.43 -4.75 -9.16
C GLN A 59 -10.35 -5.78 -9.47
N ASP A 60 -9.63 -5.61 -10.58
CA ASP A 60 -8.54 -6.50 -10.98
C ASP A 60 -7.41 -6.45 -9.95
N LEU A 61 -6.97 -5.24 -9.58
CA LEU A 61 -5.94 -5.02 -8.56
C LEU A 61 -6.32 -5.60 -7.19
N ASN A 62 -7.60 -5.55 -6.84
CA ASN A 62 -8.10 -6.13 -5.59
C ASN A 62 -8.04 -7.65 -5.59
N THR A 63 -8.31 -8.28 -6.74
CA THR A 63 -8.21 -9.73 -6.89
C THR A 63 -6.76 -10.17 -6.75
N ASP A 64 -5.85 -9.51 -7.48
CA ASP A 64 -4.42 -9.82 -7.41
C ASP A 64 -3.85 -9.59 -5.99
N LEU A 65 -4.29 -8.53 -5.31
CA LEU A 65 -3.88 -8.25 -3.94
C LEU A 65 -4.38 -9.32 -2.96
N HIS A 66 -5.61 -9.81 -3.13
CA HIS A 66 -6.15 -10.88 -2.30
C HIS A 66 -5.32 -12.15 -2.42
N ASP A 67 -4.96 -12.55 -3.64
CA ASP A 67 -4.08 -13.69 -3.89
C ASP A 67 -2.70 -13.51 -3.24
N LEU A 68 -2.16 -12.28 -3.24
CA LEU A 68 -0.91 -11.97 -2.54
C LEU A 68 -1.07 -12.07 -1.01
N ILE A 69 -2.17 -11.59 -0.43
CA ILE A 69 -2.45 -11.73 1.02
C ILE A 69 -2.45 -13.21 1.41
N GLU A 70 -3.22 -14.04 0.69
CA GLU A 70 -3.30 -15.48 0.95
C GLU A 70 -1.93 -16.16 0.83
N SER A 71 -1.12 -15.75 -0.15
CA SER A 71 0.22 -16.31 -0.34
C SER A 71 1.16 -15.97 0.83
N VAL A 72 1.07 -14.77 1.40
CA VAL A 72 1.85 -14.37 2.58
C VAL A 72 1.40 -15.16 3.79
N GLN A 73 0.08 -15.26 4.02
CA GLN A 73 -0.50 -16.02 5.12
C GLN A 73 -0.08 -17.50 5.09
N ALA A 74 -0.07 -18.12 3.90
CA ALA A 74 0.37 -19.50 3.73
C ALA A 74 1.86 -19.71 4.10
N VAL A 75 2.70 -18.71 3.84
CA VAL A 75 4.14 -18.74 4.12
C VAL A 75 4.46 -18.38 5.57
N GLU A 76 3.67 -17.51 6.21
CA GLU A 76 3.91 -17.04 7.58
C GLU A 76 3.97 -18.18 8.62
N HIS A 77 3.19 -19.24 8.44
CA HIS A 77 3.17 -20.38 9.35
C HIS A 77 4.43 -21.25 9.29
N ASP A 78 5.06 -21.38 8.12
CA ASP A 78 6.29 -22.17 7.95
C ASP A 78 7.21 -21.60 6.84
N PRO A 79 7.90 -20.47 7.09
CA PRO A 79 8.72 -19.81 6.07
C PRO A 79 9.86 -20.69 5.55
N TYR A 80 10.44 -21.51 6.44
CA TYR A 80 11.58 -22.36 6.14
C TYR A 80 11.22 -23.51 5.19
N ARG A 81 9.98 -24.00 5.21
CA ARG A 81 9.48 -25.01 4.25
C ARG A 81 9.51 -24.48 2.81
N PHE A 82 9.30 -23.18 2.64
CA PHE A 82 9.36 -22.51 1.34
C PHE A 82 10.75 -21.96 1.02
N GLY A 83 11.74 -22.17 1.89
CA GLY A 83 13.10 -21.66 1.70
C GLY A 83 13.21 -20.15 1.85
N LEU A 84 12.25 -19.51 2.53
CA LEU A 84 12.20 -18.06 2.71
C LEU A 84 12.80 -17.65 4.06
N GLU A 85 13.50 -16.52 4.06
CA GLU A 85 13.97 -15.88 5.29
C GLU A 85 12.82 -15.11 5.95
N ILE A 86 12.82 -15.02 7.27
CA ILE A 86 11.80 -14.27 8.04
C ILE A 86 11.74 -12.81 7.58
N ASP A 87 12.89 -12.21 7.30
CA ASP A 87 13.00 -10.84 6.81
C ASP A 87 12.32 -10.65 5.43
N GLU A 88 12.30 -11.71 4.60
CA GLU A 88 11.60 -11.67 3.31
C GLU A 88 10.08 -11.74 3.51
N VAL A 89 9.58 -12.60 4.39
CA VAL A 89 8.15 -12.68 4.72
C VAL A 89 7.65 -11.33 5.26
N GLU A 90 8.44 -10.66 6.12
CA GLU A 90 8.08 -9.35 6.63
C GLU A 90 7.99 -8.28 5.53
N ARG A 91 8.91 -8.32 4.55
CA ARG A 91 8.86 -7.42 3.37
C ARG A 91 7.59 -7.64 2.56
N ARG A 92 7.19 -8.90 2.33
CA ARG A 92 5.96 -9.24 1.61
C ARG A 92 4.73 -8.73 2.33
N ARG A 93 4.64 -8.97 3.64
CA ARG A 93 3.55 -8.46 4.48
C ARG A 93 3.44 -6.94 4.42
N ARG A 94 4.56 -6.22 4.54
CA ARG A 94 4.57 -4.76 4.49
C ARG A 94 4.09 -4.23 3.16
N LEU A 95 4.57 -4.80 2.05
CA LEU A 95 4.13 -4.44 0.70
C LEU A 95 2.61 -4.59 0.56
N VAL A 96 2.10 -5.78 0.91
CA VAL A 96 0.69 -6.11 0.76
C VAL A 96 -0.18 -5.16 1.60
N LYS A 97 0.26 -4.82 2.82
CA LYS A 97 -0.40 -3.80 3.64
C LYS A 97 -0.38 -2.40 3.01
N GLU A 98 0.78 -1.93 2.57
CA GLU A 98 0.92 -0.59 1.95
C GLU A 98 0.06 -0.46 0.69
N VAL A 99 0.07 -1.48 -0.17
CA VAL A 99 -0.77 -1.53 -1.38
C VAL A 99 -2.25 -1.63 -1.02
N GLY A 100 -2.61 -2.46 -0.04
CA GLY A 100 -3.98 -2.60 0.43
C GLY A 100 -4.56 -1.31 0.99
N ASP A 101 -3.80 -0.62 1.85
CA ASP A 101 -4.20 0.69 2.37
C ASP A 101 -4.40 1.70 1.24
N GLU A 102 -3.54 1.74 0.22
CA GLU A 102 -3.68 2.65 -0.92
C GLU A 102 -4.92 2.34 -1.77
N VAL A 103 -5.16 1.06 -2.06
CA VAL A 103 -6.33 0.60 -2.83
C VAL A 103 -7.62 0.90 -2.08
N GLU A 104 -7.65 0.67 -0.76
CA GLU A 104 -8.82 0.93 0.05
C GLU A 104 -9.15 2.42 0.12
N ASN A 105 -8.13 3.27 0.29
CA ASN A 105 -8.31 4.72 0.26
C ASN A 105 -8.90 5.21 -1.08
N MET A 106 -8.45 4.68 -2.22
CA MET A 106 -8.99 5.03 -3.54
C MET A 106 -10.47 4.60 -3.67
N ARG A 107 -10.83 3.44 -3.13
CA ARG A 107 -12.21 2.91 -3.15
C ARG A 107 -13.15 3.69 -2.26
N GLU A 108 -12.72 4.02 -1.05
CA GLU A 108 -13.50 4.85 -0.13
C GLU A 108 -13.81 6.22 -0.74
N GLU A 109 -12.82 6.84 -1.38
CA GLU A 109 -13.01 8.13 -2.04
C GLU A 109 -13.97 7.99 -3.22
N LEU A 110 -13.86 6.93 -4.02
CA LEU A 110 -14.83 6.64 -5.09
C LEU A 110 -16.25 6.51 -4.53
N LEU A 111 -16.44 5.75 -3.45
CA LEU A 111 -17.72 5.58 -2.76
C LEU A 111 -18.32 6.88 -2.25
N LYS A 112 -17.53 7.67 -1.50
CA LYS A 112 -17.96 8.98 -0.96
C LYS A 112 -18.47 9.86 -2.08
N THR A 113 -17.82 9.82 -3.23
CA THR A 113 -18.08 10.77 -4.31
C THR A 113 -19.26 10.37 -5.18
N VAL A 114 -19.58 9.07 -5.22
CA VAL A 114 -20.87 8.57 -5.72
C VAL A 114 -22.02 8.98 -4.78
N HIS A 115 -21.83 8.88 -3.46
CA HIS A 115 -22.85 9.27 -2.49
C HIS A 115 -23.13 10.79 -2.49
N ASP A 116 -22.09 11.61 -2.63
CA ASP A 116 -22.21 13.07 -2.75
C ASP A 116 -22.95 13.51 -4.02
N ALA A 117 -22.79 12.78 -5.12
CA ALA A 117 -23.54 13.03 -6.34
C ALA A 117 -25.06 12.76 -6.13
N GLN A 118 -25.39 11.69 -5.40
CA GLN A 118 -26.78 11.32 -5.12
C GLN A 118 -27.46 12.30 -4.16
N SER A 119 -26.76 12.77 -3.13
CA SER A 119 -27.30 13.74 -2.17
C SER A 119 -27.55 15.11 -2.81
N LYS A 120 -26.64 15.58 -3.67
CA LYS A 120 -26.84 16.82 -4.45
C LYS A 120 -27.99 16.73 -5.44
N GLY A 121 -28.17 15.59 -6.12
CA GLY A 121 -29.31 15.34 -7.00
C GLY A 121 -30.66 15.46 -6.27
N LYS A 122 -30.76 14.91 -5.06
CA LYS A 122 -31.96 15.03 -4.21
C LYS A 122 -32.22 16.44 -3.66
N VAL A 123 -31.19 17.21 -3.36
CA VAL A 123 -31.33 18.59 -2.85
C VAL A 123 -31.75 19.56 -3.97
N ALA A 124 -31.24 19.39 -5.19
CA ALA A 124 -31.66 20.19 -6.34
C ALA A 124 -33.13 19.97 -6.74
N VAL A 125 -33.69 18.80 -6.45
CA VAL A 125 -35.11 18.48 -6.68
C VAL A 125 -36.03 19.13 -5.63
N ASN A 126 -35.56 19.31 -4.39
CA ASN A 126 -36.35 19.89 -3.30
C ASN A 126 -36.06 21.38 -3.03
N GLY A 127 -35.05 21.96 -3.68
CA GLY A 127 -34.55 23.30 -3.41
C GLY A 127 -34.68 24.26 -4.58
N ASP A 128 -35.71 25.11 -4.50
CA ASP A 128 -35.71 26.51 -4.98
C ASP A 128 -35.62 26.75 -6.50
N VAL A 129 -36.58 26.22 -7.26
CA VAL A 129 -37.01 26.85 -8.52
C VAL A 129 -38.45 27.29 -8.32
N LEU A 130 -38.65 28.49 -7.76
CA LEU A 130 -39.94 29.18 -7.76
C LEU A 130 -39.93 30.14 -8.96
N PRO A 131 -40.70 29.87 -10.04
CA PRO A 131 -40.95 30.87 -11.07
C PRO A 131 -41.89 31.96 -10.54
N ASP A 132 -41.70 33.17 -11.04
CA ASP A 132 -42.46 34.39 -10.72
C ASP A 132 -43.98 34.14 -10.89
N PRO A 133 -44.84 34.45 -9.89
CA PRO A 133 -46.26 34.06 -9.88
C PRO A 133 -47.17 34.69 -10.95
N ASP A 134 -46.63 35.51 -11.86
CA ASP A 134 -47.41 36.34 -12.80
C ASP A 134 -47.45 35.82 -14.26
N SER A 135 -46.94 34.62 -14.57
CA SER A 135 -46.88 34.09 -15.95
C SER A 135 -47.93 33.01 -16.31
N PHE A 136 -49.03 32.88 -15.57
CA PHE A 136 -49.95 31.74 -15.73
C PHE A 136 -51.02 31.89 -16.82
N GLY A 137 -50.90 31.07 -17.87
CA GLY A 137 -52.02 30.44 -18.57
C GLY A 137 -52.02 28.95 -18.25
N ASP A 138 -53.07 28.50 -17.54
CA ASP A 138 -53.37 27.14 -17.06
C ASP A 138 -52.32 26.45 -16.13
N PRO A 139 -52.50 26.48 -14.79
CA PRO A 139 -51.54 25.98 -13.79
C PRO A 139 -51.39 24.46 -13.71
N ASP A 140 -52.42 23.68 -14.03
CA ASP A 140 -52.45 22.25 -13.70
C ASP A 140 -51.70 21.36 -14.72
N GLU A 141 -51.68 21.76 -16.00
CA GLU A 141 -51.03 20.97 -17.06
C GLU A 141 -49.51 21.19 -17.09
N TYR A 142 -49.05 22.40 -16.74
CA TYR A 142 -47.62 22.74 -16.67
C TYR A 142 -46.94 22.12 -15.44
N ALA A 143 -47.61 22.15 -14.28
CA ALA A 143 -47.11 21.52 -13.06
C ALA A 143 -46.99 19.99 -13.21
N ALA A 144 -47.95 19.35 -13.88
CA ALA A 144 -47.88 17.91 -14.17
C ALA A 144 -46.73 17.57 -15.13
N PHE A 145 -46.51 18.39 -16.16
CA PHE A 145 -45.41 18.20 -17.11
C PHE A 145 -44.04 18.42 -16.45
N GLU A 146 -43.88 19.45 -15.60
CA GLU A 146 -42.65 19.66 -14.81
C GLU A 146 -42.40 18.49 -13.84
N GLN A 147 -43.44 17.96 -13.21
CA GLN A 147 -43.31 16.83 -12.30
C GLN A 147 -42.91 15.54 -13.03
N GLU A 148 -43.46 15.29 -14.23
CA GLU A 148 -43.01 14.18 -15.09
C GLU A 148 -41.56 14.37 -15.54
N GLN A 149 -41.16 15.58 -15.91
CA GLN A 149 -39.79 15.88 -16.31
C GLN A 149 -38.80 15.71 -15.14
N GLN A 150 -39.18 16.14 -13.93
CA GLN A 150 -38.40 15.91 -12.71
C GLN A 150 -38.32 14.43 -12.36
N MET A 151 -39.43 13.69 -12.47
CA MET A 151 -39.46 12.25 -12.21
C MET A 151 -38.58 11.49 -13.20
N GLN A 152 -38.61 11.84 -14.49
CA GLN A 152 -37.70 11.28 -15.49
C GLN A 152 -36.24 11.61 -15.16
N MET A 153 -35.95 12.87 -14.83
CA MET A 153 -34.59 13.29 -14.46
C MET A 153 -34.08 12.58 -13.20
N MET A 154 -34.94 12.30 -12.21
CA MET A 154 -34.61 11.49 -11.03
C MET A 154 -34.42 10.02 -11.37
N HIS A 155 -35.32 9.42 -12.15
CA HIS A 155 -35.26 8.02 -12.53
C HIS A 155 -33.96 7.69 -13.28
N GLU A 156 -33.59 8.54 -14.23
CA GLU A 156 -32.36 8.38 -14.99
C GLU A 156 -31.10 8.64 -14.11
N GLN A 157 -31.23 9.37 -12.98
CA GLN A 157 -30.11 9.62 -12.04
C GLN A 157 -29.88 8.35 -11.20
N ASP A 158 -30.95 7.69 -10.76
CA ASP A 158 -30.87 6.46 -9.96
C ASP A 158 -30.38 5.26 -10.79
N GLU A 159 -30.77 5.13 -12.08
CA GLU A 159 -30.41 3.95 -12.89
C GLU A 159 -28.90 3.84 -13.18
N ALA A 160 -28.24 4.98 -13.44
CA ALA A 160 -26.78 5.04 -13.63
C ALA A 160 -25.98 4.86 -12.32
N LEU A 161 -26.64 5.00 -11.16
CA LEU A 161 -26.06 4.79 -9.83
C LEU A 161 -26.34 3.37 -9.32
N ASP A 162 -27.43 2.71 -9.72
CA ASP A 162 -27.78 1.34 -9.27
C ASP A 162 -26.79 0.28 -9.77
N GLY A 163 -26.30 0.42 -11.00
CA GLY A 163 -25.22 -0.43 -11.53
C GLY A 163 -23.92 -0.30 -10.72
N VAL A 164 -23.63 0.92 -10.25
CA VAL A 164 -22.46 1.24 -9.41
C VAL A 164 -22.62 0.65 -8.01
N PHE A 165 -23.81 0.75 -7.40
CA PHE A 165 -24.04 0.19 -6.07
C PHE A 165 -23.82 -1.33 -6.00
N ARG A 166 -24.09 -2.05 -7.09
CA ARG A 166 -23.82 -3.50 -7.15
C ARG A 166 -22.33 -3.78 -7.26
N THR A 167 -21.64 -3.14 -8.21
CA THR A 167 -20.20 -3.36 -8.40
C THR A 167 -19.43 -2.89 -7.18
N VAL A 168 -19.68 -1.66 -6.71
CA VAL A 168 -19.00 -1.10 -5.55
C VAL A 168 -19.44 -1.76 -4.24
N GLY A 169 -20.66 -2.29 -4.16
CA GLY A 169 -21.10 -3.13 -3.04
C GLY A 169 -20.30 -4.41 -2.91
N ASN A 170 -20.04 -5.10 -4.03
CA ASN A 170 -19.16 -6.27 -4.07
C ASN A 170 -17.72 -5.88 -3.70
N LEU A 171 -17.25 -4.75 -4.22
CA LEU A 171 -15.94 -4.20 -3.89
C LEU A 171 -15.80 -3.90 -2.39
N ARG A 172 -16.83 -3.31 -1.77
CA ARG A 172 -16.85 -3.00 -0.33
C ARG A 172 -16.79 -4.25 0.54
N GLN A 173 -17.54 -5.30 0.18
CA GLN A 173 -17.53 -6.55 0.95
C GLN A 173 -16.15 -7.20 0.90
N GLN A 174 -15.54 -7.25 -0.28
CA GLN A 174 -14.20 -7.82 -0.46
C GLN A 174 -13.12 -6.99 0.25
N ALA A 175 -13.25 -5.66 0.25
CA ALA A 175 -12.39 -4.76 1.00
C ALA A 175 -12.48 -4.94 2.52
N ASP A 176 -13.69 -5.13 3.06
CA ASP A 176 -13.92 -5.35 4.48
C ASP A 176 -13.34 -6.69 4.97
N ASP A 177 -13.35 -7.72 4.12
CA ASP A 177 -12.69 -8.99 4.39
C ASP A 177 -11.16 -8.83 4.40
N MET A 178 -10.58 -8.07 3.47
CA MET A 178 -9.13 -7.78 3.46
C MET A 178 -8.69 -6.88 4.63
N GLY A 179 -9.47 -5.85 4.96
CA GLY A 179 -9.12 -4.92 6.04
C GLY A 179 -9.02 -5.63 7.39
N ARG A 180 -9.93 -6.58 7.64
CA ARG A 180 -9.87 -7.45 8.83
C ARG A 180 -8.66 -8.37 8.83
N GLU A 181 -8.36 -9.00 7.69
CA GLU A 181 -7.18 -9.89 7.56
C GLU A 181 -5.86 -9.10 7.73
N LEU A 182 -5.75 -7.89 7.18
CA LEU A 182 -4.60 -7.00 7.36
C LEU A 182 -4.49 -6.45 8.80
N GLU A 183 -5.61 -6.24 9.49
CA GLU A 183 -5.65 -5.81 10.89
C GLU A 183 -5.25 -6.95 11.84
N GLU A 184 -5.71 -8.18 11.58
CA GLU A 184 -5.29 -9.40 12.30
C GLU A 184 -3.78 -9.65 12.15
N GLN A 185 -3.20 -9.35 10.99
CA GLN A 185 -1.75 -9.39 10.76
C GLN A 185 -0.98 -8.23 11.42
N GLY A 186 -1.68 -7.21 11.94
CA GLY A 186 -1.12 -6.07 12.68
C GLY A 186 -0.67 -6.40 14.11
N GLU A 187 -1.08 -7.54 14.68
CA GLU A 187 -0.78 -7.90 16.07
C GLU A 187 0.68 -8.32 16.32
N LEU A 188 1.50 -8.51 15.27
CA LEU A 188 2.93 -8.86 15.36
C LEU A 188 3.90 -7.67 15.25
N LEU A 189 3.41 -6.43 15.19
CA LEU A 189 4.28 -5.24 15.13
C LEU A 189 5.14 -5.03 16.39
N ASN A 190 4.76 -5.61 17.53
CA ASN A 190 5.60 -5.64 18.74
C ASN A 190 6.78 -6.62 18.63
N ASP A 191 6.70 -7.64 17.78
CA ASP A 191 7.79 -8.63 17.65
C ASP A 191 8.88 -8.17 16.67
N VAL A 192 8.54 -7.32 15.70
CA VAL A 192 9.52 -6.73 14.79
C VAL A 192 10.45 -5.74 15.51
N ASP A 193 9.92 -4.90 16.40
CA ASP A 193 10.73 -3.97 17.21
C ASP A 193 11.67 -4.77 18.15
N ASN A 194 11.15 -5.86 18.74
CA ASN A 194 11.94 -6.80 19.53
C ASN A 194 13.03 -7.53 18.71
N VAL A 195 12.77 -7.89 17.45
CA VAL A 195 13.74 -8.54 16.56
C VAL A 195 14.79 -7.54 16.07
N ALA A 196 14.40 -6.31 15.71
CA ALA A 196 15.30 -5.23 15.34
C ALA A 196 16.24 -4.87 16.50
N ASP A 197 15.74 -4.80 17.74
CA ASP A 197 16.54 -4.60 18.95
C ASP A 197 17.48 -5.79 19.20
N ARG A 198 17.02 -7.02 18.95
CA ARG A 198 17.84 -8.24 19.11
C ARG A 198 18.95 -8.34 18.07
N VAL A 199 18.68 -7.92 16.83
CA VAL A 199 19.67 -7.83 15.75
C VAL A 199 20.64 -6.69 16.02
N GLY A 200 20.16 -5.51 16.42
CA GLY A 200 20.98 -4.36 16.83
C GLY A 200 21.92 -4.69 18.00
N GLY A 201 21.42 -5.39 19.02
CA GLY A 201 22.21 -5.85 20.16
C GLY A 201 23.29 -6.86 19.79
N LYS A 202 22.99 -7.80 18.87
CA LYS A 202 23.97 -8.78 18.36
C LYS A 202 25.04 -8.11 17.47
N LEU A 203 24.66 -7.18 16.61
CA LEU A 203 25.57 -6.38 15.77
C LEU A 203 26.50 -5.52 16.62
N GLN A 204 25.98 -4.82 17.63
CA GLN A 204 26.78 -4.01 18.55
C GLN A 204 27.78 -4.88 19.34
N THR A 205 27.37 -6.08 19.74
CA THR A 205 28.26 -7.04 20.42
C THR A 205 29.32 -7.60 19.47
N GLY A 206 28.97 -7.87 18.21
CA GLY A 206 29.91 -8.28 17.16
C GLY A 206 30.97 -7.21 16.88
N LEU A 207 30.56 -5.95 16.71
CA LEU A 207 31.46 -4.82 16.49
C LEU A 207 32.39 -4.58 17.69
N LYS A 208 31.88 -4.71 18.93
CA LYS A 208 32.71 -4.63 20.13
C LYS A 208 33.76 -5.76 20.19
N LYS A 209 33.39 -6.99 19.82
CA LYS A 209 34.35 -8.11 19.74
C LYS A 209 35.40 -7.89 18.66
N VAL A 210 35.02 -7.39 17.48
CA VAL A 210 35.97 -7.06 16.40
C VAL A 210 36.94 -5.97 16.85
N GLY A 211 36.46 -4.89 17.46
CA GLY A 211 37.31 -3.82 17.99
C GLY A 211 38.26 -4.31 19.10
N TRP A 212 37.79 -5.21 19.98
CA TRP A 212 38.63 -5.82 21.02
C TRP A 212 39.71 -6.74 20.44
N VAL A 213 39.38 -7.52 19.40
CA VAL A 213 40.33 -8.41 18.72
C VAL A 213 41.41 -7.61 17.99
N ILE A 214 41.03 -6.54 17.28
CA ILE A 214 41.99 -5.66 16.57
C ILE A 214 42.99 -5.07 17.57
N ARG A 215 42.49 -4.46 18.66
CA ARG A 215 43.33 -3.81 19.67
C ARG A 215 44.26 -4.80 20.38
N LYS A 216 43.75 -6.00 20.71
CA LYS A 216 44.55 -7.03 21.39
C LYS A 216 45.58 -7.71 20.50
N ASN A 217 45.37 -7.71 19.18
CA ASN A 217 46.36 -8.19 18.22
C ASN A 217 47.49 -7.17 18.02
N GLU A 218 47.15 -5.88 17.94
CA GLU A 218 48.11 -4.78 17.82
C GLU A 218 49.04 -4.70 19.05
N ASP A 219 48.50 -4.77 20.27
CA ASP A 219 49.27 -4.70 21.51
C ASP A 219 50.27 -5.87 21.67
N LYS A 220 49.90 -7.08 21.21
CA LYS A 220 50.76 -8.28 21.30
C LYS A 220 51.91 -8.24 20.30
N MET A 221 51.65 -7.79 19.07
CA MET A 221 52.69 -7.71 18.04
C MET A 221 53.68 -6.58 18.33
N SER A 222 53.18 -5.43 18.81
CA SER A 222 54.03 -4.29 19.21
C SER A 222 54.91 -4.62 20.42
N SER A 223 54.33 -5.23 21.47
CA SER A 223 55.08 -5.60 22.68
C SER A 223 56.14 -6.68 22.41
N CYS A 224 55.86 -7.64 21.53
CA CYS A 224 56.84 -8.65 21.11
C CYS A 224 58.03 -8.02 20.39
N CYS A 225 57.76 -7.08 19.47
CA CYS A 225 58.79 -6.39 18.70
C CYS A 225 59.73 -5.57 19.61
N ILE A 226 59.17 -4.84 20.57
CA ILE A 226 59.95 -4.08 21.56
C ILE A 226 60.84 -5.01 22.41
N GLY A 227 60.31 -6.15 22.86
CA GLY A 227 61.08 -7.13 23.63
C GLY A 227 62.27 -7.71 22.84
N VAL A 228 62.06 -8.04 21.57
CA VAL A 228 63.14 -8.53 20.68
C VAL A 228 64.21 -7.46 20.48
N LEU A 229 63.83 -6.20 20.26
CA LEU A 229 64.79 -5.09 20.09
C LEU A 229 65.64 -4.87 21.34
N ILE A 230 65.05 -4.93 22.55
CA ILE A 230 65.78 -4.80 23.82
C ILE A 230 66.79 -5.94 23.98
N PHE A 231 66.40 -7.18 23.67
CA PHE A 231 67.28 -8.34 23.78
C PHE A 231 68.50 -8.23 22.85
N VAL A 232 68.29 -7.80 21.60
CA VAL A 232 69.38 -7.55 20.65
C VAL A 232 70.32 -6.46 21.16
N LEU A 233 69.78 -5.38 21.73
CA LEU A 233 70.57 -4.29 22.29
C LEU A 233 71.44 -4.77 23.46
N ILE A 234 70.89 -5.59 24.37
CA ILE A 234 71.64 -6.19 25.48
C ILE A 234 72.77 -7.08 24.95
N LEU A 235 72.51 -7.92 23.95
CA LEU A 235 73.55 -8.76 23.34
C LEU A 235 74.68 -7.93 22.74
N LEU A 236 74.36 -6.84 22.02
CA LEU A 236 75.36 -5.93 21.49
C LEU A 236 76.19 -5.26 22.59
N LEU A 237 75.56 -4.90 23.71
CA LEU A 237 76.24 -4.27 24.86
C LEU A 237 77.19 -5.27 25.55
N VAL A 238 76.75 -6.51 25.75
CA VAL A 238 77.61 -7.58 26.31
C VAL A 238 78.79 -7.87 25.38
N LEU A 239 78.54 -7.96 24.07
CA LEU A 239 79.59 -8.19 23.09
C LEU A 239 80.61 -7.05 23.09
N LEU A 240 80.16 -5.79 23.20
CA LEU A 240 81.02 -4.61 23.34
C LEU A 240 81.83 -4.62 24.64
N LEU A 241 81.25 -5.08 25.76
CA LEU A 241 81.97 -5.14 27.04
C LEU A 241 83.01 -6.26 27.11
N VAL A 242 82.80 -7.35 26.36
CA VAL A 242 83.69 -8.51 26.32
C VAL A 242 84.81 -8.35 25.29
N LEU A 243 84.57 -7.59 24.22
CA LEU A 243 85.53 -7.31 23.13
C LEU A 243 86.37 -6.06 23.44
#